data_AF-R9BS60-F1
#
_entry.id   AF-R9BS60-F1
#
_cell.length_a   1.000
_cell.length_b   1.000
_cell.length_c   1.000
_cell.angle_alpha   90.00
_cell.angle_beta   90.00
_cell.angle_gamma   90.00
#
_symmetry.space_group_name_H-M   'P 1'
#
loop_
_entity.id
_entity.type
_entity.pdbx_description
1 polymer ?
#
loop_
_entity_poly.entity_id
_entity_poly.type
_entity_poly.pdbx_seq_one_letter_code
_entity_poly.pdbx_strand_id
1 'polypeptide(L)'
;MVYEDMSLEEVINYINFELLKGRTMKDIEEIDFNVNERVITKRLARKKIKKVNGQFVFQNGSKKPEVSSMQVTQTFSNPIINNEPINLMENREFLDLSKKVDILEKAFKEIICIQNSSKEVTHDLGLKIYSSKDKPIAKTIRLYKEVWDKIDKVKDQFPHINYQTLLNSLIDEITEKYLKNNE
;
A
#
# COMPACT_ATOMS: atom_id res chain seq x y z
N MET A 1 -16.91 22.68 -20.59
CA MET A 1 -17.99 21.81 -21.10
C MET A 1 -19.30 22.38 -20.57
N VAL A 2 -20.32 22.63 -21.40
CA VAL A 2 -21.56 23.28 -20.90
C VAL A 2 -22.50 22.21 -20.36
N TYR A 3 -22.64 22.16 -19.03
CA TYR A 3 -23.41 21.14 -18.31
C TYR A 3 -24.95 21.29 -18.45
N GLU A 4 -25.39 22.39 -19.04
CA GLU A 4 -26.81 22.70 -19.26
C GLU A 4 -27.38 21.94 -20.45
N ASP A 5 -26.52 21.61 -21.44
CA ASP A 5 -26.91 20.92 -22.67
C ASP A 5 -26.85 19.39 -22.58
N MET A 6 -26.26 18.84 -21.51
CA MET A 6 -26.18 17.40 -21.29
C MET A 6 -27.40 16.84 -20.56
N SER A 7 -27.77 15.62 -20.93
CA SER A 7 -28.78 14.87 -20.21
C SER A 7 -28.31 14.56 -18.79
N LEU A 8 -29.26 14.42 -17.86
CA LEU A 8 -28.97 14.14 -16.45
C LEU A 8 -28.16 12.83 -16.27
N GLU A 9 -28.37 11.87 -17.15
CA GLU A 9 -27.68 10.56 -17.14
C GLU A 9 -26.24 10.68 -17.62
N GLU A 10 -25.98 11.45 -18.68
CA GLU A 10 -24.61 11.75 -19.13
C GLU A 10 -23.81 12.49 -18.06
N VAL A 11 -24.43 13.46 -17.38
CA VAL A 11 -23.80 14.19 -16.28
C VAL A 11 -23.42 13.24 -15.14
N ILE A 12 -24.28 12.29 -14.77
CA ILE A 12 -23.99 11.30 -13.72
C ILE A 12 -22.89 10.34 -14.15
N ASN A 13 -22.94 9.83 -15.39
CA ASN A 13 -21.95 8.90 -15.91
C ASN A 13 -20.56 9.56 -15.96
N TYR A 14 -20.50 10.81 -16.41
CA TYR A 14 -19.27 11.59 -16.43
C TYR A 14 -18.72 11.81 -15.00
N ILE A 15 -19.57 12.24 -14.07
CA ILE A 15 -19.16 12.47 -12.68
C ILE A 15 -18.68 11.17 -12.03
N ASN A 16 -19.38 10.06 -12.21
CA ASN A 16 -18.97 8.77 -11.64
C ASN A 16 -17.66 8.27 -12.23
N PHE A 17 -17.44 8.48 -13.53
CA PHE A 17 -16.17 8.16 -14.19
C PHE A 17 -15.01 8.98 -13.63
N GLU A 18 -15.19 10.30 -13.46
CA GLU A 18 -14.14 11.17 -12.91
C GLU A 18 -13.92 10.95 -11.39
N LEU A 19 -14.96 10.62 -10.63
CA LEU A 19 -14.85 10.23 -9.22
C LEU A 19 -14.10 8.90 -9.06
N LEU A 20 -14.28 7.95 -9.98
CA LEU A 20 -13.53 6.69 -10.01
C LEU A 20 -12.04 6.90 -10.29
N LYS A 21 -11.68 7.93 -11.06
CA LYS A 21 -10.28 8.37 -11.26
C LYS A 21 -9.67 9.05 -10.03
N GLY A 22 -10.44 9.21 -8.95
CA GLY A 22 -9.98 9.81 -7.70
C GLY A 22 -10.02 11.34 -7.66
N ARG A 23 -10.65 12.00 -8.64
CA ARG A 23 -10.85 13.46 -8.61
C ARG A 23 -11.94 13.83 -7.60
N THR A 24 -11.85 15.03 -7.03
CA THR A 24 -12.88 15.51 -6.11
C THR A 24 -14.07 16.09 -6.88
N MET A 25 -15.27 16.04 -6.28
CA MET A 25 -16.47 16.65 -6.87
C MET A 25 -16.28 18.15 -7.14
N LYS A 26 -15.52 18.82 -6.25
CA LYS A 26 -15.19 20.24 -6.39
C LYS A 26 -14.40 20.51 -7.66
N ASP A 27 -13.37 19.71 -7.92
CA ASP A 27 -12.53 19.87 -9.11
C ASP A 27 -13.34 19.64 -10.39
N ILE A 28 -14.22 18.64 -10.39
CA ILE A 28 -15.10 18.35 -11.53
C ILE A 28 -16.06 19.54 -11.80
N GLU A 29 -16.63 20.11 -10.75
CA GLU A 29 -17.53 21.27 -10.86
C GLU A 29 -16.80 22.52 -11.36
N GLU A 30 -15.63 22.84 -10.81
CA GLU A 30 -14.89 24.08 -11.13
C GLU A 30 -14.12 23.98 -12.46
N ILE A 31 -13.50 22.84 -12.76
CA ILE A 31 -12.61 22.68 -13.93
C ILE A 31 -13.39 22.25 -15.18
N ASP A 32 -14.24 21.22 -15.07
CA ASP A 32 -14.89 20.62 -16.25
C ASP A 32 -16.19 21.35 -16.60
N PHE A 33 -17.02 21.58 -15.58
CA PHE A 33 -18.32 22.22 -15.72
C PHE A 33 -18.29 23.74 -15.57
N ASN A 34 -17.16 24.32 -15.11
CA ASN A 34 -16.97 25.76 -14.91
C ASN A 34 -18.08 26.38 -14.04
N VAL A 35 -18.48 25.69 -12.99
CA VAL A 35 -19.49 26.13 -12.01
C VAL A 35 -18.90 26.12 -10.61
N ASN A 36 -19.46 26.96 -9.73
CA ASN A 36 -19.05 26.97 -8.33
C ASN A 36 -19.32 25.62 -7.65
N GLU A 37 -18.52 25.34 -6.62
CA GLU A 37 -18.72 24.18 -5.75
C GLU A 37 -20.19 24.06 -5.31
N ARG A 38 -20.69 22.83 -5.30
CA ARG A 38 -22.02 22.37 -4.89
C ARG A 38 -23.15 22.69 -5.88
N VAL A 39 -22.91 23.36 -7.01
CA VAL A 39 -23.98 23.67 -7.98
C VAL A 39 -24.56 22.40 -8.58
N ILE A 40 -23.73 21.50 -9.09
CA ILE A 40 -24.16 20.22 -9.67
C ILE A 40 -24.69 19.30 -8.59
N THR A 41 -24.00 19.23 -7.45
CA THR A 41 -24.42 18.45 -6.29
C THR A 41 -25.86 18.80 -5.84
N LYS A 42 -26.19 20.10 -5.76
CA LYS A 42 -27.56 20.56 -5.44
C LYS A 42 -28.56 20.19 -6.54
N ARG A 43 -28.17 20.29 -7.82
CA ARG A 43 -29.03 19.90 -8.96
C ARG A 43 -29.37 18.41 -8.91
N LEU A 44 -28.39 17.55 -8.64
CA LEU A 44 -28.56 16.10 -8.50
C LEU A 44 -29.47 15.78 -7.29
N ALA A 45 -29.26 16.44 -6.15
CA ALA A 45 -30.09 16.25 -4.96
C ALA A 45 -31.57 16.61 -5.21
N ARG A 46 -31.85 17.70 -5.94
CA ARG A 46 -33.23 18.08 -6.35
C ARG A 46 -33.90 17.03 -7.23
N LYS A 47 -33.12 16.22 -7.95
CA LYS A 47 -33.58 15.14 -8.83
C LYS A 47 -33.63 13.77 -8.12
N LYS A 48 -33.53 13.73 -6.79
CA LYS A 48 -33.53 12.49 -5.96
C LYS A 48 -32.34 11.55 -6.26
N ILE A 49 -31.23 12.10 -6.71
CA ILE A 49 -29.99 11.35 -6.90
C ILE A 49 -29.14 11.54 -5.65
N LYS A 50 -28.64 10.45 -5.07
CA LYS A 50 -27.81 10.48 -3.86
C LYS A 50 -26.45 9.86 -4.13
N LYS A 51 -25.46 10.35 -3.39
CA LYS A 51 -24.12 9.76 -3.36
C LYS A 51 -24.13 8.55 -2.42
N VAL A 52 -23.88 7.36 -2.96
CA VAL A 52 -23.77 6.08 -2.24
C VAL A 52 -22.41 5.48 -2.60
N ASN A 53 -21.60 5.11 -1.60
CA ASN A 53 -20.27 4.51 -1.80
C ASN A 53 -19.36 5.29 -2.77
N GLY A 54 -19.40 6.61 -2.73
CA GLY A 54 -18.57 7.46 -3.60
C GLY A 54 -19.16 7.78 -4.98
N GLN A 55 -20.31 7.21 -5.36
CA GLN A 55 -20.93 7.37 -6.68
C GLN A 55 -22.37 7.90 -6.59
N PHE A 56 -22.86 8.58 -7.63
CA PHE A 56 -24.23 9.07 -7.72
C PHE A 56 -25.15 8.03 -8.37
N VAL A 57 -26.24 7.68 -7.68
CA VAL A 57 -27.22 6.68 -8.13
C VAL A 57 -28.64 7.25 -8.04
N PHE A 58 -29.50 6.93 -9.01
CA PHE A 58 -30.92 7.28 -9.01
C PHE A 58 -31.66 6.52 -7.90
N GLN A 59 -32.30 7.23 -6.96
CA GLN A 59 -33.26 6.61 -6.05
C GLN A 59 -34.67 6.63 -6.65
N ASN A 60 -35.06 5.54 -7.31
CA ASN A 60 -36.47 5.26 -7.55
C ASN A 60 -37.07 4.63 -6.29
N GLY A 61 -38.25 5.13 -5.89
CA GLY A 61 -38.84 4.89 -4.58
C GLY A 61 -39.02 3.41 -4.21
N SER A 62 -38.96 3.16 -2.90
CA SER A 62 -39.57 2.03 -2.21
C SER A 62 -39.19 0.62 -2.68
N LYS A 63 -37.94 0.38 -3.07
CA LYS A 63 -37.35 -0.96 -2.99
C LYS A 63 -36.00 -0.84 -2.30
N LYS A 64 -35.79 -1.72 -1.32
CA LYS A 64 -34.48 -1.93 -0.68
C LYS A 64 -33.44 -1.96 -1.80
N PRO A 65 -32.39 -1.12 -1.77
CA PRO A 65 -31.42 -1.12 -2.85
C PRO A 65 -30.91 -2.55 -2.97
N GLU A 66 -31.10 -3.17 -4.14
CA GLU A 66 -30.25 -4.29 -4.52
C GLU A 66 -28.84 -3.74 -4.39
N VAL A 67 -28.16 -4.19 -3.34
CA VAL A 67 -26.73 -4.04 -3.22
C VAL A 67 -26.23 -4.76 -4.45
N SER A 68 -25.88 -4.01 -5.49
CA SER A 68 -24.97 -4.55 -6.49
C SER A 68 -23.78 -4.98 -5.66
N SER A 69 -23.61 -6.30 -5.54
CA SER A 69 -22.38 -6.87 -5.04
C SER A 69 -21.27 -6.12 -5.76
N MET A 70 -20.28 -5.64 -5.00
CA MET A 70 -19.07 -5.09 -5.58
C MET A 70 -18.68 -6.05 -6.69
N GLN A 71 -18.78 -5.60 -7.96
CA GLN A 71 -18.34 -6.41 -9.07
C GLN A 71 -16.85 -6.57 -8.85
N VAL A 72 -16.50 -7.72 -8.27
CA VAL A 72 -15.17 -8.29 -8.35
C VAL A 72 -14.89 -8.33 -9.84
N THR A 73 -14.05 -7.42 -10.30
CA THR A 73 -13.40 -7.38 -11.60
C THR A 73 -14.32 -7.76 -12.76
N GLN A 74 -14.88 -6.77 -13.46
CA GLN A 74 -15.39 -7.02 -14.82
C GLN A 74 -14.25 -7.64 -15.63
N THR A 75 -14.33 -8.95 -15.90
CA THR A 75 -13.55 -9.57 -16.94
C THR A 75 -14.07 -8.97 -18.24
N PHE A 76 -13.35 -7.98 -18.76
CA PHE A 76 -13.51 -7.52 -20.13
C PHE A 76 -13.30 -8.73 -21.04
N SER A 77 -14.40 -9.37 -21.46
CA SER A 77 -14.38 -10.30 -22.58
C SER A 77 -14.34 -9.48 -23.85
N ASN A 78 -13.19 -8.85 -24.11
CA ASN A 78 -12.87 -8.46 -25.47
C ASN A 78 -12.78 -9.77 -26.27
N PRO A 79 -13.42 -9.89 -27.45
CA PRO A 79 -13.11 -10.98 -28.35
C PRO A 79 -11.61 -10.90 -28.64
N ILE A 80 -10.88 -11.96 -28.30
CA ILE A 80 -9.43 -12.05 -28.47
C ILE A 80 -9.16 -12.03 -29.98
N ILE A 81 -8.89 -10.84 -30.49
CA ILE A 81 -8.31 -10.64 -31.81
C ILE A 81 -6.83 -10.41 -31.53
N ASN A 82 -6.03 -11.44 -31.83
CA ASN A 82 -4.56 -11.51 -31.76
C ASN A 82 -3.99 -12.16 -30.48
N ASN A 83 -3.34 -13.31 -30.68
CA ASN A 83 -2.58 -14.08 -29.69
C ASN A 83 -1.25 -13.39 -29.32
N GLU A 84 -1.26 -12.10 -29.01
CA GLU A 84 -0.07 -11.46 -28.44
C GLU A 84 -0.06 -11.62 -26.92
N PRO A 85 1.06 -12.06 -26.32
CA PRO A 85 1.16 -12.17 -24.88
C PRO A 85 1.04 -10.77 -24.26
N ILE A 86 -0.02 -10.55 -23.47
CA ILE A 86 -0.23 -9.33 -22.71
C ILE A 86 0.99 -9.09 -21.82
N ASN A 87 1.75 -8.04 -22.12
CA ASN A 87 2.94 -7.69 -21.36
C ASN A 87 2.52 -6.99 -20.05
N LEU A 88 2.55 -7.74 -18.94
CA LEU A 88 2.13 -7.30 -17.61
C LEU A 88 2.98 -6.13 -17.04
N MET A 89 4.05 -5.70 -17.72
CA MET A 89 4.93 -4.60 -17.32
C MET A 89 4.36 -3.19 -17.56
N GLU A 90 3.27 -3.02 -18.32
CA GLU A 90 2.81 -1.69 -18.73
C GLU A 90 1.91 -0.97 -17.72
N ASN A 91 1.46 -1.65 -16.66
CA ASN A 91 0.58 -1.04 -15.66
C ASN A 91 1.39 -0.18 -14.67
N ARG A 92 1.74 1.04 -15.08
CA ARG A 92 2.48 2.01 -14.25
C ARG A 92 1.82 2.26 -12.90
N GLU A 93 0.50 2.25 -12.85
CA GLU A 93 -0.27 2.41 -11.61
C GLU A 93 -0.02 1.26 -10.63
N PHE A 94 0.06 0.02 -11.13
CA PHE A 94 0.38 -1.15 -10.31
C PHE A 94 1.82 -1.09 -9.78
N LEU A 95 2.77 -0.65 -10.62
CA LEU A 95 4.17 -0.50 -10.21
C LEU A 95 4.33 0.61 -9.15
N ASP A 96 3.60 1.72 -9.29
CA ASP A 96 3.62 2.83 -8.32
C ASP A 96 2.93 2.44 -7.00
N LEU A 97 1.86 1.65 -7.09
CA LEU A 97 1.18 1.09 -5.92
C LEU A 97 2.07 0.08 -5.19
N SER A 98 2.76 -0.80 -5.92
CA SER A 98 3.74 -1.74 -5.35
C SER A 98 4.83 -1.01 -4.59
N LYS A 99 5.39 0.07 -5.16
CA LYS A 99 6.40 0.90 -4.48
C LYS A 99 5.87 1.56 -3.21
N LYS A 100 4.62 2.05 -3.23
CA LYS A 100 3.98 2.64 -2.03
C LYS A 100 3.73 1.60 -0.94
N VAL A 101 3.31 0.40 -1.33
CA VAL A 101 3.13 -0.73 -0.40
C VAL A 101 4.48 -1.12 0.22
N ASP A 102 5.56 -1.19 -0.55
CA ASP A 102 6.91 -1.48 -0.04
C ASP A 102 7.38 -0.40 0.96
N ILE A 103 7.09 0.87 0.70
CA ILE A 103 7.42 1.99 1.60
C ILE A 103 6.60 1.90 2.89
N LEU A 104 5.30 1.60 2.79
CA LEU A 104 4.42 1.40 3.94
C LEU A 104 4.86 0.19 4.76
N GLU A 105 5.23 -0.92 4.13
CA GLU A 105 5.74 -2.11 4.81
C GLU A 105 7.03 -1.79 5.58
N LYS A 106 7.94 -1.01 4.99
CA LYS A 106 9.13 -0.51 5.69
C LYS A 106 8.76 0.37 6.89
N ALA A 107 7.82 1.31 6.73
CA ALA A 107 7.36 2.18 7.80
C ALA A 107 6.68 1.40 8.94
N PHE A 108 5.86 0.40 8.62
CA PHE A 108 5.25 -0.48 9.63
C PHE A 108 6.29 -1.35 10.34
N LYS A 109 7.28 -1.89 9.61
CA LYS A 109 8.41 -2.61 10.22
C LYS A 109 9.17 -1.70 11.19
N GLU A 110 9.40 -0.44 10.83
CA GLU A 110 10.07 0.56 11.67
C GLU A 110 9.24 0.93 12.92
N ILE A 111 7.94 1.17 12.78
CA ILE A 111 7.04 1.46 13.91
C ILE A 111 6.96 0.30 14.90
N ILE A 112 6.91 -0.95 14.41
CA ILE A 112 6.91 -2.15 15.26
C ILE A 112 8.24 -2.30 16.01
N CYS A 113 9.36 -1.89 15.41
CA CYS A 113 10.67 -1.87 16.08
C CYS A 113 10.79 -0.80 17.19
N ILE A 114 9.97 0.26 17.18
CA ILE A 114 9.98 1.29 18.23
C ILE A 114 9.27 0.80 19.51
N GLN A 115 8.30 -0.11 19.37
CA GLN A 115 7.49 -0.59 20.50
C GLN A 115 8.13 -1.77 21.25
N ASN A 116 8.98 -2.55 20.58
CA ASN A 116 9.70 -3.68 21.17
C ASN A 116 11.21 -3.43 21.05
N SER A 117 11.95 -3.45 22.15
CA SER A 117 13.41 -3.20 22.22
C SER A 117 14.25 -4.09 21.28
N SER A 118 13.69 -5.21 20.83
CA SER A 118 14.18 -5.99 19.70
C SER A 118 13.03 -6.66 18.94
N LYS A 119 13.22 -6.89 17.64
CA LYS A 119 12.29 -7.66 16.80
C LYS A 119 13.02 -8.84 16.17
N GLU A 120 12.50 -10.06 16.34
CA GLU A 120 12.94 -11.21 15.55
C GLU A 120 12.49 -11.03 14.10
N VAL A 121 13.43 -11.06 13.16
CA VAL A 121 13.21 -10.71 11.74
C VAL A 121 13.19 -11.91 10.82
N THR A 122 13.67 -13.06 11.30
CA THR A 122 13.66 -14.31 10.56
C THR A 122 12.93 -15.37 11.38
N HIS A 123 11.81 -15.89 10.87
CA HIS A 123 11.09 -17.00 11.51
C HIS A 123 11.94 -18.29 11.61
N ASP A 124 12.97 -18.44 10.77
CA ASP A 124 13.84 -19.63 10.75
C ASP A 124 15.11 -19.52 11.61
N LEU A 125 15.65 -18.30 11.82
CA LEU A 125 16.92 -18.08 12.54
C LEU A 125 16.80 -17.24 13.83
N GLY A 126 15.63 -16.66 14.12
CA GLY A 126 15.45 -15.85 15.32
C GLY A 126 16.32 -14.59 15.40
N LEU A 127 16.85 -14.08 14.27
CA LEU A 127 17.74 -12.92 14.26
C LEU A 127 17.03 -11.67 14.78
N LYS A 128 17.58 -11.07 15.84
CA LYS A 128 17.03 -9.88 16.50
C LYS A 128 17.56 -8.59 15.82
N ILE A 129 16.65 -7.74 15.36
CA ILE A 129 16.96 -6.33 15.04
C ILE A 129 16.75 -5.50 16.30
N TYR A 130 17.82 -4.82 16.73
CA TYR A 130 17.80 -3.87 17.84
C TYR A 130 17.51 -2.47 17.31
N SER A 131 16.54 -1.80 17.93
CA SER A 131 16.23 -0.39 17.68
C SER A 131 16.19 0.33 19.02
N SER A 132 17.36 0.75 19.50
CA SER A 132 17.47 1.60 20.70
C SER A 132 17.30 3.08 20.33
N LYS A 133 16.77 3.87 21.27
CA LYS A 133 16.76 5.35 21.16
C LYS A 133 18.18 5.92 21.04
N ASP A 134 19.16 5.22 21.60
CA ASP A 134 20.58 5.57 21.51
C ASP A 134 21.20 5.04 20.22
N LYS A 135 22.05 5.88 19.61
CA LYS A 135 22.81 5.51 18.40
C LYS A 135 23.78 4.37 18.72
N PRO A 136 23.99 3.43 17.78
CA PRO A 136 24.96 2.37 17.97
C PRO A 136 26.37 2.94 18.18
N ILE A 137 27.07 2.43 19.19
CA ILE A 137 28.45 2.81 19.49
C ILE A 137 29.37 2.00 18.57
N ALA A 138 30.09 2.69 17.68
CA ALA A 138 31.06 2.04 16.81
C ALA A 138 32.23 1.48 17.65
N LYS A 139 32.37 0.16 17.67
CA LYS A 139 33.53 -0.54 18.24
C LYS A 139 34.18 -1.39 17.16
N THR A 140 35.50 -1.33 17.09
CA THR A 140 36.28 -2.19 16.19
C THR A 140 36.53 -3.52 16.90
N ILE A 141 36.17 -4.63 16.25
CA ILE A 141 36.43 -5.99 16.72
C ILE A 141 37.32 -6.68 15.69
N ARG A 142 38.35 -7.40 16.17
CA ARG A 142 39.18 -8.25 15.33
C ARG A 142 38.71 -9.69 15.48
N LEU A 143 38.35 -10.31 14.36
CA LEU A 143 37.92 -11.70 14.30
C LEU A 143 38.92 -12.49 13.47
N TYR A 144 39.11 -13.77 13.81
CA TYR A 144 39.91 -14.69 13.01
C TYR A 144 39.22 -14.95 11.66
N LYS A 145 40.03 -15.27 10.65
CA LYS A 145 39.55 -15.53 9.28
C LYS A 145 38.45 -16.59 9.23
N GLU A 146 38.61 -17.68 9.97
CA GLU A 146 37.63 -18.78 10.02
C GLU A 146 36.24 -18.34 10.52
N VAL A 147 36.20 -17.32 11.38
CA VAL A 147 34.94 -16.76 11.89
C VAL A 147 34.30 -15.86 10.83
N TRP A 148 35.12 -15.05 10.14
CA TRP A 148 34.67 -14.26 8.99
C TRP A 148 34.08 -15.14 7.88
N ASP A 149 34.77 -16.23 7.52
CA ASP A 149 34.30 -17.16 6.48
C ASP A 149 32.93 -17.78 6.84
N LYS A 150 32.63 -17.99 8.13
CA LYS A 150 31.32 -18.47 8.58
C LYS A 150 30.25 -17.38 8.49
N ILE A 151 30.57 -16.15 8.87
CA ILE A 151 29.66 -15.00 8.79
C ILE A 151 29.31 -14.72 7.33
N ASP A 152 30.30 -14.79 6.42
CA ASP A 152 30.09 -14.57 4.99
C ASP A 152 29.17 -15.63 4.38
N LYS A 153 29.30 -16.91 4.77
CA LYS A 153 28.34 -17.95 4.34
C LYS A 153 26.91 -17.67 4.77
N VAL A 154 26.70 -17.14 5.98
CA VAL A 154 25.37 -16.73 6.44
C VAL A 154 24.88 -15.52 5.66
N LYS A 155 25.78 -14.58 5.34
CA LYS A 155 25.47 -13.42 4.52
C LYS A 155 25.10 -13.78 3.07
N ASP A 156 25.75 -14.79 2.50
CA ASP A 156 25.43 -15.31 1.16
C ASP A 156 24.04 -15.95 1.13
N GLN A 157 23.66 -16.66 2.21
CA GLN A 157 22.32 -17.23 2.36
C GLN A 157 21.25 -16.16 2.62
N PHE A 158 21.59 -15.10 3.36
CA PHE A 158 20.68 -14.02 3.74
C PHE A 158 21.23 -12.65 3.31
N PRO A 159 21.26 -12.35 2.00
CA PRO A 159 21.90 -11.14 1.47
C PRO A 159 21.22 -9.84 1.92
N HIS A 160 19.95 -9.91 2.31
CA HIS A 160 19.16 -8.80 2.81
C HIS A 160 19.52 -8.33 4.23
N ILE A 161 20.30 -9.12 4.99
CA ILE A 161 20.62 -8.82 6.40
C ILE A 161 21.95 -8.07 6.52
N ASN A 162 21.98 -6.92 7.20
CA ASN A 162 23.22 -6.18 7.41
C ASN A 162 24.20 -6.93 8.34
N TYR A 163 25.51 -6.85 8.09
CA TYR A 163 26.55 -7.42 8.96
C TYR A 163 26.41 -6.96 10.42
N GLN A 164 26.06 -5.69 10.63
CA GLN A 164 25.83 -5.15 11.98
C GLN A 164 24.69 -5.90 12.70
N THR A 165 23.58 -6.13 12.01
CA THR A 165 22.42 -6.84 12.56
C THR A 165 22.79 -8.28 12.90
N LEU A 166 23.47 -8.96 11.98
CA LEU A 166 23.91 -10.34 12.15
C LEU A 166 24.85 -10.48 13.37
N LEU A 167 25.87 -9.64 13.45
CA LEU A 167 26.84 -9.65 14.55
C LEU A 167 26.19 -9.34 15.89
N ASN A 168 25.31 -8.34 15.96
CA ASN A 168 24.62 -7.99 17.20
C ASN A 168 23.76 -9.15 17.71
N SER A 169 23.01 -9.80 16.82
CA SER A 169 22.16 -10.94 17.19
C SER A 169 23.00 -12.13 17.67
N LEU A 170 24.11 -12.44 17.00
CA LEU A 170 24.99 -13.55 17.38
C LEU A 170 25.65 -13.31 18.75
N ILE A 171 26.13 -12.09 18.99
CA ILE A 171 26.75 -11.72 20.26
C ILE A 171 25.72 -11.76 21.38
N ASP A 172 24.51 -11.25 21.15
CA ASP A 172 23.43 -11.25 22.15
C ASP A 172 23.00 -12.67 22.52
N GLU A 173 22.78 -13.55 21.54
CA GLU A 173 22.42 -14.95 21.78
C GLU A 173 23.46 -15.66 22.66
N ILE A 174 24.74 -15.49 22.34
CA ILE A 174 25.84 -16.07 23.12
C ILE A 174 25.87 -15.45 24.52
N THR A 175 25.72 -14.13 24.62
CA THR A 175 25.78 -13.41 25.91
C THR A 175 24.63 -13.83 26.83
N GLU A 176 23.40 -13.91 26.31
CA GLU A 176 22.23 -14.41 27.06
C GLU A 176 22.44 -15.84 27.53
N LYS A 177 23.03 -16.71 26.69
CA LYS A 177 23.32 -18.10 27.07
C LYS A 177 24.27 -18.19 28.27
N TYR A 178 25.29 -17.36 28.32
CA TYR A 178 26.23 -17.34 29.46
C TYR A 178 25.66 -16.60 30.69
N LEU A 179 24.80 -15.61 30.51
CA LEU A 179 24.12 -14.94 31.62
C LEU A 179 23.13 -15.88 32.31
N LYS A 180 22.31 -16.63 31.56
CA LYS A 180 21.34 -17.59 32.11
C LYS A 180 21.97 -18.80 32.80
N ASN A 181 23.21 -19.15 32.45
CA ASN A 181 23.93 -20.25 33.09
C ASN A 181 24.59 -19.87 34.43
N ASN A 182 24.54 -18.59 34.80
CA ASN A 182 25.13 -18.05 36.04
C ASN A 182 24.08 -17.64 37.09
N GLU A 183 22.80 -17.90 36.82
CA GLU A 183 21.68 -17.84 37.80
C GLU A 183 21.27 -19.25 38.23
#